data_AF-A0A2H9LX18-F1
#
_entry.id   AF-A0A2H9LX18-F1
#
_cell.length_a   1.000
_cell.length_b   1.000
_cell.length_c   1.000
_cell.angle_alpha   90.00
_cell.angle_beta   90.00
_cell.angle_gamma   90.00
#
_symmetry.space_group_name_H-M   'P 1'
#
loop_
_entity.id
_entity.type
_entity.pdbx_description
1 polymer ?
#
loop_
_entity_poly.entity_id
_entity_poly.type
_entity_poly.pdbx_seq_one_letter_code
_entity_poly.pdbx_strand_id
1 'polypeptide(L)'
;EKIRYIIIAGDVVDGVGIYPKQETELVITDVFKQYSFFDELMCEIPDRIEIFVAPGNHDAVRRAEPQPMLPEEFFTRRMHRLTNPGWVEIEGLKHLVYHGTSMDSIIASLEHCDYVHPDKTMIELLKRRHLSPIYGENLIAPGDEDHLVIDNEPDIVHMGHLHKNAYSIYRGVVLLNSGTFQEQTEFQLRMGHVPSPCLVPVFECKTGKVQHVHFHK
;
A
#
# COMPACT_ATOMS: atom_id res chain seq x y z
N GLU A 1 -23.39 1.08 -11.99
CA GLU A 1 -22.72 1.94 -11.01
C GLU A 1 -22.78 1.31 -9.62
N LYS A 2 -21.69 0.68 -9.15
CA LYS A 2 -21.67 -0.02 -7.85
C LYS A 2 -20.45 0.30 -6.96
N ILE A 3 -19.42 0.97 -7.51
CA ILE A 3 -18.23 1.34 -6.74
C ILE A 3 -18.52 2.59 -5.91
N ARG A 4 -18.26 2.51 -4.60
CA ARG A 4 -18.49 3.58 -3.62
C ARG A 4 -17.22 4.01 -2.88
N TYR A 5 -16.20 3.15 -2.84
CA TYR A 5 -15.00 3.36 -2.07
C TYR A 5 -13.76 3.02 -2.91
N ILE A 6 -12.69 3.79 -2.72
CA ILE A 6 -11.33 3.50 -3.21
C ILE A 6 -10.39 3.58 -2.01
N ILE A 7 -9.47 2.62 -1.88
CA ILE A 7 -8.42 2.61 -0.85
C ILE A 7 -7.07 2.60 -1.55
N ILE A 8 -6.19 3.51 -1.17
CA ILE A 8 -4.82 3.66 -1.70
C ILE A 8 -3.85 3.45 -0.55
N ALA A 9 -2.99 2.43 -0.66
CA ALA A 9 -2.12 1.96 0.42
C ALA A 9 -0.67 2.43 0.22
N GLY A 10 -0.46 3.74 0.07
CA GLY A 10 0.88 4.33 -0.01
C GLY A 10 1.48 4.46 -1.40
N ASP A 11 2.62 5.13 -1.44
CA ASP A 11 3.38 5.50 -2.63
C ASP A 11 2.50 6.19 -3.67
N VAL A 12 1.77 7.22 -3.23
CA VAL A 12 0.90 8.02 -4.12
C VAL A 12 1.70 8.93 -5.04
N VAL A 13 2.97 9.15 -4.70
CA VAL A 13 3.97 9.82 -5.53
C VAL A 13 5.28 9.03 -5.49
N ASP A 14 6.13 9.23 -6.49
CA ASP A 14 7.46 8.58 -6.55
C ASP A 14 8.45 9.16 -5.53
N GLY A 15 8.19 10.35 -5.01
CA GLY A 15 9.06 11.05 -4.07
C GLY A 15 10.29 11.65 -4.74
N VAL A 16 11.22 12.16 -3.92
CA VAL A 16 12.50 12.71 -4.36
C VAL A 16 13.61 12.22 -3.44
N GLY A 17 14.65 11.62 -4.01
CA GLY A 17 15.82 11.14 -3.26
C GLY A 17 15.57 9.82 -2.51
N ILE A 18 14.66 8.98 -3.01
CA ILE A 18 14.31 7.69 -2.39
C ILE A 18 15.41 6.65 -2.61
N TYR A 19 15.97 6.59 -3.82
CA TYR A 19 17.06 5.69 -4.19
C TYR A 19 18.09 6.38 -5.12
N PRO A 20 19.33 5.85 -5.22
CA PRO A 20 20.36 6.47 -6.05
C PRO A 20 19.95 6.58 -7.52
N LYS A 21 20.19 7.76 -8.13
CA LYS A 21 19.89 8.10 -9.54
C LYS A 21 18.40 8.26 -9.88
N GLN A 22 17.51 8.24 -8.88
CA GLN A 22 16.07 8.45 -9.09
C GLN A 22 15.79 9.74 -9.88
N GLU A 23 16.57 10.80 -9.68
CA GLU A 23 16.41 12.08 -10.37
C GLU A 23 16.51 11.99 -11.90
N THR A 24 17.16 10.95 -12.42
CA THR A 24 17.25 10.69 -13.87
C THR A 24 16.04 9.94 -14.42
N GLU A 25 15.23 9.34 -13.54
CA GLU A 25 14.04 8.54 -13.85
C GLU A 25 12.73 9.34 -13.65
N LEU A 26 12.77 10.39 -12.82
CA LEU A 26 11.60 11.23 -12.52
C LEU A 26 11.17 12.11 -13.70
N VAL A 27 9.91 11.95 -14.12
CA VAL A 27 9.25 12.89 -15.04
C VAL A 27 8.94 14.22 -14.34
N ILE A 28 8.51 14.16 -13.08
CA ILE A 28 8.23 15.33 -12.23
C ILE A 28 9.25 15.32 -11.08
N THR A 29 10.24 16.20 -11.11
CA THR A 29 11.36 16.23 -10.16
C THR A 29 11.07 17.00 -8.86
N ASP A 30 9.91 17.66 -8.78
CA ASP A 30 9.47 18.46 -7.64
C ASP A 30 8.36 17.71 -6.90
N VAL A 31 8.59 17.40 -5.62
CA VAL A 31 7.65 16.61 -4.81
C VAL A 31 6.29 17.29 -4.65
N PHE A 32 6.23 18.62 -4.55
CA PHE A 32 4.96 19.33 -4.44
C PHE A 32 4.16 19.24 -5.74
N LYS A 33 4.85 19.29 -6.88
CA LYS A 33 4.21 19.08 -8.20
C LYS A 33 3.75 17.63 -8.39
N GLN A 34 4.47 16.65 -7.84
CA GLN A 34 4.00 15.26 -7.86
C GLN A 34 2.66 15.13 -7.11
N TYR A 35 2.57 15.71 -5.91
CA TYR A 35 1.30 15.71 -5.14
C TYR A 35 0.18 16.50 -5.84
N SER A 36 0.49 17.66 -6.43
CA SER A 36 -0.50 18.42 -7.20
C SER A 36 -1.06 17.60 -8.37
N PHE A 37 -0.20 16.88 -9.10
CA PHE A 37 -0.64 16.02 -10.19
C PHE A 37 -1.48 14.83 -9.69
N PHE A 38 -1.10 14.20 -8.57
CA PHE A 38 -1.92 13.16 -7.95
C PHE A 38 -3.30 13.71 -7.54
N ASP A 39 -3.35 14.89 -6.92
CA ASP A 39 -4.61 15.54 -6.51
C ASP A 39 -5.50 15.89 -7.71
N GLU A 40 -4.92 16.35 -8.83
CA GLU A 40 -5.63 16.58 -10.09
C GLU A 40 -6.33 15.30 -10.57
N LEU A 41 -5.63 14.16 -10.58
CA LEU A 41 -6.22 12.86 -10.93
C LEU A 41 -7.32 12.43 -9.95
N MET A 42 -7.14 12.68 -8.65
CA MET A 42 -8.16 12.38 -7.63
C MET A 42 -9.40 13.27 -7.77
N CYS A 43 -9.26 14.50 -8.28
CA CYS A 43 -10.37 15.39 -8.59
C CYS A 43 -11.23 14.91 -9.77
N GLU A 44 -10.68 14.10 -10.67
CA GLU A 44 -11.45 13.50 -11.77
C GLU A 44 -12.38 12.37 -11.32
N ILE A 45 -12.15 11.82 -10.12
CA ILE A 45 -12.97 10.74 -9.56
C ILE A 45 -14.34 11.30 -9.12
N PRO A 46 -15.47 10.69 -9.51
CA PRO A 46 -16.80 11.18 -9.15
C PRO A 46 -17.01 11.35 -7.64
N ASP A 47 -17.60 12.48 -7.22
CA ASP A 47 -17.81 12.85 -5.81
C ASP A 47 -18.51 11.79 -4.95
N ARG A 48 -19.36 10.97 -5.57
CA ARG A 48 -20.07 9.86 -4.95
C ARG A 48 -19.19 8.68 -4.52
N ILE A 49 -17.88 8.74 -4.80
CA ILE A 49 -16.87 7.76 -4.42
C ILE A 49 -16.00 8.38 -3.32
N GLU A 50 -15.98 7.73 -2.17
CA GLU A 50 -15.12 8.11 -1.05
C GLU A 50 -13.72 7.48 -1.25
N ILE A 51 -12.68 8.26 -0.99
CA ILE A 51 -11.29 7.85 -1.21
C ILE A 51 -10.59 7.83 0.16
N PHE A 52 -9.98 6.68 0.48
CA PHE A 52 -9.10 6.50 1.63
C PHE A 52 -7.67 6.41 1.15
N VAL A 53 -6.76 7.15 1.79
CA VAL A 53 -5.36 7.22 1.37
C VAL A 53 -4.42 7.13 2.57
N ALA A 54 -3.52 6.16 2.54
CA ALA A 54 -2.39 6.03 3.47
C ALA A 54 -1.08 6.41 2.76
N PRO A 55 -0.03 6.85 3.48
CA PRO A 55 1.30 7.03 2.91
C PRO A 55 2.06 5.70 2.74
N GLY A 56 3.12 5.73 1.93
CA GLY A 56 4.13 4.68 1.79
C GLY A 56 5.55 5.22 2.00
N ASN A 57 6.56 4.43 1.63
CA ASN A 57 7.96 4.81 1.87
C ASN A 57 8.52 5.83 0.88
N HIS A 58 7.80 6.13 -0.21
CA HIS A 58 8.13 7.21 -1.16
C HIS A 58 7.49 8.56 -0.80
N ASP A 59 6.46 8.54 0.04
CA ASP A 59 5.68 9.71 0.38
C ASP A 59 6.42 10.69 1.32
N ALA A 60 6.05 11.97 1.24
CA ALA A 60 6.65 13.08 1.99
C ALA A 60 6.19 13.13 3.47
N VAL A 61 6.35 12.00 4.16
CA VAL A 61 6.23 11.83 5.61
C VAL A 61 7.52 11.20 6.15
N ARG A 62 7.60 10.94 7.46
CA ARG A 62 8.76 10.20 7.98
C ARG A 62 8.87 8.84 7.29
N ARG A 63 10.09 8.45 6.91
CA ARG A 63 10.36 7.15 6.27
C ARG A 63 10.16 5.96 7.21
N ALA A 64 10.41 6.16 8.50
CA ALA A 64 10.29 5.11 9.49
C ALA A 64 8.81 4.86 9.85
N GLU A 65 8.44 3.59 9.93
CA GLU A 65 7.09 3.16 10.31
C GLU A 65 6.92 3.13 11.84
N PRO A 66 5.72 3.40 12.38
CA PRO A 66 4.50 3.80 11.68
C PRO A 66 4.62 5.21 11.09
N GLN A 67 3.96 5.51 9.97
CA GLN A 67 4.00 6.84 9.34
C GLN A 67 2.72 7.64 9.64
N PRO A 68 2.82 8.97 9.88
CA PRO A 68 1.66 9.82 10.08
C PRO A 68 0.87 9.98 8.78
N MET A 69 -0.37 10.46 8.87
CA MET A 69 -1.16 10.82 7.69
C MET A 69 -0.41 11.79 6.77
N LEU A 70 -0.62 11.67 5.46
CA LEU A 70 -0.19 12.67 4.48
C LEU A 70 -0.72 14.06 4.87
N PRO A 71 0.06 15.14 4.78
CA PRO A 71 -0.40 16.50 5.03
C PRO A 71 -1.66 16.88 4.21
N GLU A 72 -2.61 17.58 4.82
CA GLU A 72 -3.85 17.99 4.13
C GLU A 72 -3.59 18.99 3.02
N GLU A 73 -2.58 19.83 3.18
CA GLU A 73 -2.16 20.88 2.23
C GLU A 73 -1.74 20.35 0.85
N PHE A 74 -1.49 19.04 0.73
CA PHE A 74 -1.20 18.40 -0.55
C PHE A 74 -2.44 18.18 -1.42
N PHE A 75 -3.65 18.33 -0.87
CA PHE A 75 -4.87 17.93 -1.54
C PHE A 75 -5.93 19.02 -1.51
N THR A 76 -6.55 19.29 -2.66
CA THR A 76 -7.80 20.05 -2.76
C THR A 76 -9.01 19.10 -2.78
N ARG A 77 -8.82 17.86 -3.26
CA ARG A 77 -9.82 16.80 -3.14
C ARG A 77 -9.94 16.37 -1.68
N ARG A 78 -11.15 16.43 -1.14
CA ARG A 78 -11.43 15.86 0.19
C ARG A 78 -11.28 14.34 0.14
N MET A 79 -10.30 13.82 0.87
CA MET A 79 -10.04 12.39 1.04
C MET A 79 -9.96 12.03 2.53
N HIS A 80 -10.25 10.77 2.85
CA HIS A 80 -10.06 10.22 4.18
C HIS A 80 -8.61 9.77 4.32
N ARG A 81 -7.80 10.56 5.03
CA ARG A 81 -6.38 10.27 5.23
C ARG A 81 -6.21 9.27 6.37
N LEU A 82 -5.37 8.27 6.15
CA LEU A 82 -5.02 7.22 7.11
C LEU A 82 -3.52 7.32 7.44
N THR A 83 -3.14 6.86 8.63
CA THR A 83 -1.74 6.56 8.97
C THR A 83 -1.28 5.30 8.22
N ASN A 84 0.02 5.00 8.24
CA ASN A 84 0.55 3.71 7.80
C ASN A 84 1.23 2.99 8.99
N PRO A 85 0.67 1.88 9.52
CA PRO A 85 -0.64 1.32 9.19
C PRO A 85 -1.79 2.22 9.66
N GLY A 86 -2.98 1.97 9.11
CA GLY A 86 -4.22 2.66 9.45
C GLY A 86 -5.42 1.72 9.42
N TRP A 87 -6.44 2.04 10.21
CA TRP A 87 -7.69 1.27 10.30
C TRP A 87 -8.85 2.08 9.74
N VAL A 88 -9.75 1.41 9.01
CA VAL A 88 -11.02 1.98 8.55
C VAL A 88 -12.10 0.91 8.56
N GLU A 89 -13.32 1.29 8.96
CA GLU A 89 -14.49 0.43 8.84
C GLU A 89 -15.36 0.88 7.66
N ILE A 90 -15.62 -0.01 6.71
CA ILE A 90 -16.42 0.25 5.52
C ILE A 90 -17.50 -0.82 5.42
N GLU A 91 -18.76 -0.41 5.41
CA GLU A 91 -19.92 -1.32 5.32
C GLU A 91 -19.89 -2.45 6.37
N GLY A 92 -19.36 -2.16 7.57
CA GLY A 92 -19.23 -3.10 8.68
C GLY A 92 -18.02 -4.05 8.62
N LEU A 93 -17.11 -3.85 7.67
CA LEU A 93 -15.86 -4.61 7.54
C LEU A 93 -14.68 -3.79 8.04
N LYS A 94 -13.85 -4.36 8.91
CA LYS A 94 -12.63 -3.74 9.44
C LYS A 94 -11.47 -3.97 8.47
N HIS A 95 -11.02 -2.88 7.85
CA HIS A 95 -9.85 -2.87 6.99
C HIS A 95 -8.62 -2.42 7.77
N LEU A 96 -7.58 -3.25 7.76
CA LEU A 96 -6.21 -2.87 8.10
C LEU A 96 -5.48 -2.51 6.82
N VAL A 97 -5.17 -1.22 6.64
CA VAL A 97 -4.41 -0.71 5.49
C VAL A 97 -2.97 -0.48 5.95
N TYR A 98 -2.03 -1.14 5.28
CA TYR A 98 -0.61 -1.06 5.60
C TYR A 98 0.17 -1.04 4.31
N HIS A 99 1.11 -0.12 4.12
CA HIS A 99 1.82 -0.01 2.84
C HIS A 99 2.60 -1.29 2.48
N GLY A 100 3.30 -1.89 3.46
CA GLY A 100 3.93 -3.19 3.25
C GLY A 100 5.45 -3.22 3.22
N THR A 101 6.16 -2.14 3.56
CA THR A 101 7.63 -2.07 3.44
C THR A 101 8.35 -3.19 4.18
N SER A 102 7.84 -3.63 5.33
CA SER A 102 8.43 -4.73 6.09
C SER A 102 8.44 -6.07 5.36
N MET A 103 7.63 -6.26 4.32
CA MET A 103 7.55 -7.50 3.57
C MET A 103 8.90 -7.89 2.96
N ASP A 104 9.72 -6.91 2.58
CA ASP A 104 11.09 -7.15 2.10
C ASP A 104 11.91 -7.95 3.12
N SER A 105 11.88 -7.53 4.39
CA SER A 105 12.62 -8.21 5.47
C SER A 105 12.11 -9.64 5.72
N ILE A 106 10.81 -9.87 5.59
CA ILE A 106 10.21 -11.20 5.74
C ILE A 106 10.63 -12.10 4.57
N ILE A 107 10.57 -11.59 3.33
CA ILE A 107 10.99 -12.32 2.12
C ILE A 107 12.48 -12.70 2.22
N ALA A 108 13.32 -11.77 2.68
CA ALA A 108 14.75 -12.04 2.89
C ALA A 108 15.01 -13.10 3.97
N SER A 109 14.10 -13.28 4.92
CA SER A 109 14.29 -14.14 6.09
C SER A 109 13.64 -15.52 6.00
N LEU A 110 12.64 -15.70 5.12
CA LEU A 110 11.86 -16.94 5.03
C LEU A 110 11.89 -17.51 3.62
N GLU A 111 12.43 -18.71 3.45
CA GLU A 111 12.62 -19.36 2.14
C GLU A 111 11.33 -19.55 1.33
N HIS A 112 10.18 -19.68 1.99
CA HIS A 112 8.89 -19.89 1.32
C HIS A 112 8.16 -18.58 0.96
N CYS A 113 8.72 -17.42 1.32
CA CYS A 113 8.22 -16.10 0.96
C CYS A 113 8.99 -15.56 -0.23
N ASP A 114 8.28 -14.93 -1.16
CA ASP A 114 8.84 -14.45 -2.40
C ASP A 114 8.03 -13.26 -2.94
N TYR A 115 8.61 -12.52 -3.88
CA TYR A 115 7.96 -11.37 -4.50
C TYR A 115 6.85 -11.75 -5.50
N VAL A 116 6.75 -13.02 -5.91
CA VAL A 116 5.78 -13.51 -6.89
C VAL A 116 4.44 -13.83 -6.21
N HIS A 117 4.49 -14.26 -4.95
CA HIS A 117 3.36 -14.62 -4.10
C HIS A 117 3.35 -13.78 -2.80
N PRO A 118 3.07 -12.47 -2.89
CA PRO A 118 2.97 -11.57 -1.72
C PRO A 118 2.06 -12.08 -0.60
N ASP A 119 0.99 -12.79 -0.95
CA ASP A 119 0.02 -13.33 0.00
C ASP A 119 0.67 -14.25 1.04
N LYS A 120 1.70 -15.03 0.67
CA LYS A 120 2.44 -15.85 1.63
C LYS A 120 3.10 -14.99 2.71
N THR A 121 3.72 -13.89 2.31
CA THR A 121 4.37 -12.93 3.20
C THR A 121 3.34 -12.22 4.10
N MET A 122 2.20 -11.80 3.51
CA MET A 122 1.08 -11.23 4.27
C MET A 122 0.56 -12.19 5.35
N ILE A 123 0.45 -13.48 5.03
CA ILE A 123 0.05 -14.53 5.99
C ILE A 123 1.06 -14.63 7.14
N GLU A 124 2.37 -14.52 6.88
CA GLU A 124 3.40 -14.59 7.93
C GLU A 124 3.35 -13.40 8.90
N LEU A 125 3.05 -12.19 8.40
CA LEU A 125 2.79 -11.01 9.24
C LEU A 125 1.53 -11.21 10.09
N LEU A 126 0.45 -11.69 9.48
CA LEU A 126 -0.82 -11.92 10.20
C LEU A 126 -0.70 -13.01 11.27
N LYS A 127 0.00 -14.12 11.00
CA LYS A 127 0.29 -15.17 11.99
C LYS A 127 1.04 -14.63 13.20
N ARG A 128 1.97 -13.70 12.99
CA ARG A 128 2.78 -13.07 14.05
C ARG A 128 2.04 -11.94 14.76
N ARG A 129 0.90 -11.50 14.22
CA ARG A 129 0.12 -10.36 14.72
C ARG A 129 0.97 -9.09 14.84
N HIS A 130 1.91 -8.91 13.91
CA HIS A 130 2.82 -7.77 13.91
C HIS A 130 3.22 -7.44 12.47
N LEU A 131 3.12 -6.16 12.10
CA LEU A 131 3.33 -5.70 10.73
C LEU A 131 4.80 -5.51 10.37
N SER A 132 5.71 -5.29 11.33
CA SER A 132 7.16 -5.21 11.07
C SER A 132 8.01 -5.92 12.16
N PRO A 133 7.94 -7.26 12.27
CA PRO A 133 8.48 -7.98 13.44
C PRO A 133 10.02 -8.12 13.46
N ILE A 134 10.71 -7.78 12.38
CA ILE A 134 12.18 -7.89 12.27
C ILE A 134 12.80 -6.53 12.56
N TYR A 135 13.62 -6.48 13.62
CA TYR A 135 14.36 -5.28 14.00
C TYR A 135 15.73 -5.22 13.29
N GLY A 136 16.21 -4.00 13.01
CA GLY A 136 17.54 -3.74 12.42
C GLY A 136 17.54 -3.66 10.89
N GLU A 137 16.65 -4.40 10.22
CA GLU A 137 16.45 -4.30 8.76
C GLU A 137 15.41 -3.22 8.39
N ASN A 138 14.32 -3.16 9.17
CA ASN A 138 13.25 -2.20 8.94
C ASN A 138 13.49 -0.88 9.66
N LEU A 139 13.14 0.23 9.02
CA LEU A 139 13.13 1.55 9.65
C LEU A 139 11.90 1.68 10.56
N ILE A 140 12.08 1.45 11.85
CA ILE A 140 11.02 1.58 12.85
C ILE A 140 11.26 2.84 13.68
N ALA A 141 10.27 3.72 13.75
CA ALA A 141 10.32 4.94 14.54
C ALA A 141 10.29 4.57 16.03
N PRO A 142 11.20 5.10 16.86
CA PRO A 142 11.14 4.87 18.30
C PRO A 142 9.89 5.55 18.88
N GLY A 143 9.19 4.85 19.76
CA GLY A 143 8.01 5.34 20.45
C GLY A 143 7.77 4.56 21.74
N ASP A 144 6.92 5.11 22.60
CA ASP A 144 6.54 4.45 23.87
C ASP A 144 5.58 3.27 23.65
N GLU A 145 4.85 3.29 22.54
CA GLU A 145 3.90 2.26 22.12
C GLU A 145 4.24 1.74 20.71
N ASP A 146 4.02 0.45 20.49
CA ASP A 146 4.23 -0.19 19.20
C ASP A 146 2.92 -0.30 18.41
N HIS A 147 2.70 0.67 17.51
CA HIS A 147 1.51 0.70 16.65
C HIS A 147 1.59 -0.26 15.44
N LEU A 148 2.64 -1.07 15.33
CA LEU A 148 2.76 -2.10 14.28
C LEU A 148 2.20 -3.45 14.75
N VAL A 149 1.85 -3.58 16.03
CA VAL A 149 1.11 -4.73 16.56
C VAL A 149 -0.32 -4.76 16.00
N ILE A 150 -0.77 -5.94 15.57
CA ILE A 150 -2.14 -6.17 15.11
C ILE A 150 -2.98 -6.57 16.32
N ASP A 151 -3.47 -5.59 17.08
CA ASP A 151 -4.22 -5.85 18.32
C ASP A 151 -5.64 -6.37 18.09
N ASN A 152 -6.30 -5.89 17.02
CA ASN A 152 -7.64 -6.30 16.65
C ASN A 152 -7.61 -7.25 15.44
N GLU A 153 -8.61 -8.13 15.34
CA GLU A 153 -8.77 -9.00 14.17
C GLU A 153 -9.35 -8.20 13.00
N PRO A 154 -8.62 -8.05 11.87
CA PRO A 154 -9.15 -7.42 10.66
C PRO A 154 -10.04 -8.39 9.89
N ASP A 155 -11.02 -7.87 9.17
CA ASP A 155 -11.75 -8.63 8.16
C ASP A 155 -10.97 -8.63 6.84
N ILE A 156 -10.30 -7.51 6.54
CA ILE A 156 -9.50 -7.31 5.33
C ILE A 156 -8.15 -6.69 5.69
N VAL A 157 -7.07 -7.23 5.14
CA VAL A 157 -5.73 -6.62 5.16
C VAL A 157 -5.36 -6.22 3.74
N HIS A 158 -5.12 -4.93 3.55
CA HIS A 158 -4.71 -4.35 2.27
C HIS A 158 -3.27 -3.87 2.35
N MET A 159 -2.42 -4.40 1.47
CA MET A 159 -1.04 -3.98 1.29
C MET A 159 -0.69 -3.61 -0.15
N GLY A 160 0.44 -2.95 -0.32
CA GLY A 160 1.04 -2.59 -1.60
C GLY A 160 2.52 -2.97 -1.63
N HIS A 161 3.35 -1.98 -1.97
CA HIS A 161 4.82 -1.99 -1.94
C HIS A 161 5.52 -2.98 -2.90
N LEU A 162 5.12 -4.25 -2.95
CA LEU A 162 5.76 -5.28 -3.78
C LEU A 162 5.33 -5.24 -5.25
N HIS A 163 4.47 -4.31 -5.64
CA HIS A 163 4.03 -4.09 -7.03
C HIS A 163 3.41 -5.32 -7.71
N LYS A 164 2.99 -6.32 -6.93
CA LYS A 164 2.41 -7.58 -7.40
C LYS A 164 1.06 -7.84 -6.77
N ASN A 165 0.05 -8.09 -7.59
CA ASN A 165 -1.28 -8.42 -7.12
C ASN A 165 -1.28 -9.79 -6.45
N ALA A 166 -1.95 -9.88 -5.30
CA ALA A 166 -2.22 -11.14 -4.65
C ALA A 166 -3.58 -11.07 -3.95
N TYR A 167 -4.28 -12.20 -3.94
CA TYR A 167 -5.52 -12.37 -3.20
C TYR A 167 -5.52 -13.75 -2.55
N SER A 168 -5.77 -13.78 -1.25
CA SER A 168 -6.00 -15.02 -0.53
C SER A 168 -6.93 -14.82 0.66
N ILE A 169 -7.40 -15.92 1.24
CA ILE A 169 -8.15 -15.91 2.49
C ILE A 169 -7.39 -16.75 3.50
N TYR A 170 -7.07 -16.16 4.65
CA TYR A 170 -6.42 -16.86 5.76
C TYR A 170 -7.30 -16.80 7.01
N ARG A 171 -7.82 -17.95 7.44
CA ARG A 171 -8.70 -18.08 8.62
C ARG A 171 -9.87 -17.08 8.63
N GLY A 172 -10.44 -16.81 7.45
CA GLY A 172 -11.57 -15.89 7.28
C GLY A 172 -11.17 -14.44 6.98
N VAL A 173 -9.90 -14.07 7.15
CA VAL A 173 -9.38 -12.74 6.80
C VAL A 173 -9.02 -12.69 5.33
N VAL A 174 -9.51 -11.67 4.62
CA VAL A 174 -9.15 -11.40 3.22
C VAL A 174 -7.81 -10.68 3.17
N LEU A 175 -6.88 -11.19 2.38
CA LEU A 175 -5.57 -10.59 2.14
C LEU A 175 -5.52 -10.09 0.70
N LEU A 176 -5.21 -8.80 0.53
CA LEU A 176 -5.11 -8.13 -0.76
C LEU A 176 -3.78 -7.38 -0.88
N ASN A 177 -2.96 -7.78 -1.84
CA ASN A 177 -1.91 -6.90 -2.37
C ASN A 177 -2.41 -6.29 -3.68
N SER A 178 -2.44 -4.96 -3.77
CA SER A 178 -3.11 -4.25 -4.87
C SER A 178 -2.28 -4.07 -6.14
N GLY A 179 -1.05 -4.57 -6.19
CA GLY A 179 -0.19 -4.39 -7.37
C GLY A 179 0.36 -2.96 -7.46
N THR A 180 0.40 -2.41 -8.67
CA THR A 180 0.96 -1.07 -8.92
C THR A 180 0.35 -0.40 -10.15
N PHE A 181 0.63 0.90 -10.31
CA PHE A 181 0.43 1.66 -11.54
C PHE A 181 1.77 2.04 -12.22
N GLN A 182 2.89 1.56 -11.68
CA GLN A 182 4.23 1.78 -12.23
C GLN A 182 4.66 0.59 -13.10
N GLU A 183 5.19 0.86 -14.30
CA GLU A 183 5.84 -0.17 -15.11
C GLU A 183 7.10 -0.72 -14.42
N GLN A 184 7.61 -1.86 -14.92
CA GLN A 184 8.80 -2.48 -14.36
C GLN A 184 10.00 -1.54 -14.46
N THR A 185 10.61 -1.23 -13.32
CA THR A 185 11.82 -0.38 -13.27
C THR A 185 13.09 -1.21 -13.53
N GLU A 186 14.19 -0.53 -13.90
CA GLU A 186 15.51 -1.16 -14.04
C GLU A 186 15.98 -1.84 -12.74
N PHE A 187 15.61 -1.28 -11.59
CA PHE A 187 15.88 -1.90 -10.29
C PHE A 187 15.12 -3.21 -10.14
N GLN A 188 13.81 -3.22 -10.43
CA GLN A 188 12.98 -4.44 -10.36
C GLN A 188 13.46 -5.50 -11.35
N LEU A 189 13.85 -5.10 -12.56
CA LEU A 189 14.41 -6.00 -13.56
C LEU A 189 15.69 -6.69 -13.05
N ARG A 190 16.62 -5.94 -12.44
CA ARG A 190 17.84 -6.50 -11.85
C ARG A 190 17.58 -7.48 -10.71
N MET A 191 16.48 -7.29 -9.98
CA MET A 191 16.04 -8.20 -8.90
C MET A 191 15.24 -9.41 -9.42
N GLY A 192 15.00 -9.51 -10.73
CA GLY A 192 14.13 -10.55 -11.31
C GLY A 192 12.66 -10.40 -10.92
N HIS A 193 12.26 -9.21 -10.44
CA HIS A 193 10.92 -8.92 -9.98
C HIS A 193 10.02 -8.51 -11.15
N VAL A 194 8.87 -9.18 -11.32
CA VAL A 194 7.89 -8.89 -12.39
C VAL A 194 6.61 -8.32 -11.78
N PRO A 195 6.38 -6.99 -11.86
CA PRO A 195 5.20 -6.36 -11.30
C PRO A 195 3.93 -6.72 -12.09
N SER A 196 2.77 -6.28 -11.60
CA SER A 196 1.48 -6.37 -12.30
C SER A 196 0.84 -4.98 -12.42
N PRO A 197 1.37 -4.12 -13.30
CA PRO A 197 0.86 -2.77 -13.48
C PRO A 197 -0.58 -2.77 -13.98
N CYS A 198 -1.37 -1.78 -13.50
CA CYS A 198 -2.72 -1.49 -13.99
C CYS A 198 -3.71 -2.66 -13.83
N LEU A 199 -3.47 -3.57 -12.88
CA LEU A 199 -4.39 -4.64 -12.52
C LEU A 199 -5.08 -4.30 -11.19
N VAL A 200 -6.28 -3.75 -11.26
CA VAL A 200 -6.99 -3.20 -10.09
C VAL A 200 -7.90 -4.26 -9.46
N PRO A 201 -7.71 -4.64 -8.18
CA PRO A 201 -8.63 -5.51 -7.48
C PRO A 201 -9.90 -4.75 -7.09
N VAL A 202 -11.06 -5.36 -7.35
CA VAL A 202 -12.39 -4.87 -6.97
C VAL A 202 -13.02 -5.85 -6.00
N PHE A 203 -13.17 -5.41 -4.76
CA PHE A 203 -13.76 -6.20 -3.69
C PHE A 203 -15.26 -5.88 -3.51
N GLU A 204 -16.11 -6.91 -3.56
CA GLU A 204 -17.55 -6.77 -3.33
C GLU A 204 -17.89 -7.02 -1.85
N CYS A 205 -18.18 -5.94 -1.11
CA CYS A 205 -18.41 -5.98 0.34
C CYS A 205 -19.48 -6.99 0.80
N LYS A 206 -20.53 -7.22 -0.01
CA LYS A 206 -21.63 -8.15 0.36
C LYS A 206 -21.28 -9.62 0.24
N THR A 207 -20.42 -9.97 -0.70
CA THR A 207 -20.14 -11.38 -1.05
C THR A 207 -18.71 -11.79 -0.72
N GLY A 208 -17.83 -10.84 -0.42
CA GLY A 208 -16.40 -11.07 -0.21
C GLY A 208 -15.64 -11.43 -1.49
N LYS A 209 -16.29 -11.38 -2.66
CA LYS A 209 -15.66 -11.74 -3.93
C LYS A 209 -14.71 -10.64 -4.40
N VAL A 210 -13.58 -11.07 -4.95
CA VAL A 210 -12.61 -10.20 -5.59
C VAL A 210 -12.60 -10.47 -7.09
N GLN A 211 -12.69 -9.40 -7.88
CA GLN A 211 -12.49 -9.41 -9.32
C GLN A 211 -11.30 -8.53 -9.65
N HIS A 212 -10.64 -8.76 -10.77
CA HIS A 212 -9.56 -7.91 -11.23
C HIS A 212 -9.98 -7.21 -12.52
N VAL A 213 -9.76 -5.89 -12.57
CA VAL A 213 -9.96 -5.09 -13.77
C VAL A 213 -8.58 -4.74 -14.33
N HIS A 214 -8.32 -5.18 -15.55
CA HIS A 214 -7.04 -4.96 -16.23
C HIS A 214 -7.17 -3.72 -17.12
N PHE A 215 -6.38 -2.68 -16.84
CA PHE A 215 -6.34 -1.44 -17.61
C PHE A 215 -5.12 -1.37 -18.56
N HIS A 216 -4.17 -2.29 -18.42
CA HIS A 216 -3.06 -2.43 -19.37
C HIS A 216 -3.58 -3.08 -20.66
N LYS A 217 -3.18 -2.54 -21.81
CA LYS A 217 -3.52 -3.05 -23.16
C LYS A 217 -2.45 -4.01 -23.64
#